data_AF-A0A536FKX1-F1
#
_entry.id   AF-A0A536FKX1-F1
#
_cell.length_a   1.000
_cell.length_b   1.000
_cell.length_c   1.000
_cell.angle_alpha   90.00
_cell.angle_beta   90.00
_cell.angle_gamma   90.00
#
_symmetry.space_group_name_H-M   'P 1'
#
loop_
_entity.id
_entity.type
_entity.pdbx_description
1 polymer ?
#
loop_
_entity_poly.entity_id
_entity_poly.type
_entity_poly.pdbx_seq_one_letter_code
_entity_poly.pdbx_strand_id
1 'polypeptide(L)'
;MKSEGRTGVTPADEQFLAAFTAGQIANQDFHHRDHLRLAWIQIRRLGLARASEAVTAAIRQFAARHGHGDRYHETMTRFWLRVVGMGIARHPTLPFDALLVAEPHLLDKDLPYRHWSRERMGSDDARREWVEPDLRLMPTTAS
;
A
#
# COMPACT_ATOMS: atom_id res chain seq x y z
N MET A 1 8.60 -28.45 9.73
CA MET A 1 8.18 -27.64 10.89
C MET A 1 8.04 -26.20 10.41
N LYS A 2 6.82 -25.76 10.09
CA LYS A 2 6.57 -24.43 9.51
C LYS A 2 6.74 -23.38 10.61
N SER A 3 7.56 -22.37 10.36
CA SER A 3 7.88 -21.30 11.29
C SER A 3 6.67 -20.39 11.51
N GLU A 4 5.92 -20.62 12.58
CA GLU A 4 4.79 -19.78 13.03
C GLU A 4 5.25 -18.47 13.71
N GLY A 5 6.37 -17.87 13.27
CA GLY A 5 6.95 -16.70 13.95
C GLY A 5 7.51 -15.59 13.06
N ARG A 6 7.28 -15.59 11.74
CA ARG A 6 8.07 -14.75 10.81
C ARG A 6 7.41 -13.49 10.24
N THR A 7 6.11 -13.28 10.40
CA THR A 7 5.42 -12.16 9.72
C THR A 7 5.17 -10.93 10.59
N GLY A 8 5.30 -11.00 11.92
CA GLY A 8 5.01 -9.87 12.82
C GLY A 8 3.56 -9.36 12.78
N VAL A 9 2.70 -9.99 11.97
CA VAL A 9 1.27 -9.69 11.79
C VAL A 9 0.52 -10.20 13.02
N THR A 10 -0.27 -9.33 13.64
CA THR A 10 -1.00 -9.63 14.88
C THR A 10 -2.41 -10.17 14.59
N PRO A 11 -3.10 -10.78 15.57
CA PRO A 11 -4.52 -11.13 15.42
C PRO A 11 -5.42 -9.94 15.08
N ALA A 12 -5.09 -8.73 15.53
CA ALA A 12 -5.83 -7.52 15.17
C ALA A 12 -5.64 -7.14 13.69
N ASP A 13 -4.45 -7.39 13.13
CA ASP A 13 -4.17 -7.22 11.71
C ASP A 13 -4.92 -8.25 10.84
N GLU A 14 -4.99 -9.50 11.31
CA GLU A 14 -5.81 -10.54 10.69
C GLU A 14 -7.29 -10.14 10.65
N GLN A 15 -7.83 -9.65 11.76
CA GLN A 15 -9.22 -9.18 11.85
C GLN A 15 -9.48 -8.00 10.92
N PHE A 16 -8.56 -7.03 10.88
CA PHE A 16 -8.64 -5.91 9.95
C PHE A 16 -8.68 -6.38 8.49
N LEU A 17 -7.79 -7.30 8.10
CA LEU A 17 -7.78 -7.82 6.73
C LEU A 17 -9.06 -8.61 6.40
N ALA A 18 -9.57 -9.39 7.36
CA ALA A 18 -10.82 -10.13 7.20
C ALA A 18 -12.01 -9.17 6.98
N ALA A 19 -12.11 -8.12 7.78
CA ALA A 19 -13.15 -7.09 7.65
C ALA A 19 -13.06 -6.36 6.29
N PHE A 20 -11.86 -6.01 5.84
CA PHE A 20 -11.63 -5.43 4.52
C PHE A 20 -12.10 -6.37 3.40
N THR A 21 -11.68 -7.64 3.47
CA THR A 21 -12.00 -8.65 2.44
C THR A 21 -13.50 -8.95 2.36
N ALA A 22 -14.17 -8.97 3.52
CA ALA A 22 -15.61 -9.15 3.63
C ALA A 22 -16.42 -7.90 3.20
N GLY A 23 -15.76 -6.77 2.87
CA GLY A 23 -16.44 -5.53 2.52
C GLY A 23 -17.16 -4.87 3.70
N GLN A 24 -16.71 -5.15 4.93
CA GLN A 24 -17.30 -4.61 6.16
C GLN A 24 -16.70 -3.26 6.58
N ILE A 25 -15.68 -2.79 5.85
CA ILE A 25 -15.12 -1.44 6.03
C ILE A 25 -15.81 -0.53 5.03
N ALA A 26 -16.52 0.50 5.52
CA ALA A 26 -17.09 1.50 4.63
C ALA A 26 -15.98 2.33 3.97
N ASN A 27 -16.17 2.72 2.71
CA ASN A 27 -15.17 3.48 1.97
C ASN A 27 -14.74 4.79 2.68
N GLN A 28 -15.69 5.45 3.36
CA GLN A 28 -15.42 6.68 4.12
C GLN A 28 -14.51 6.47 5.33
N ASP A 29 -14.44 5.24 5.85
CA ASP A 29 -13.64 4.86 7.02
C ASP A 29 -12.29 4.23 6.62
N PHE A 30 -12.04 4.06 5.31
CA PHE A 30 -10.78 3.51 4.80
C PHE A 30 -9.80 4.63 4.49
N HIS A 31 -9.08 5.08 5.51
CA HIS A 31 -8.18 6.22 5.42
C HIS A 31 -6.77 5.82 4.97
N HIS A 32 -5.89 6.82 4.80
CA HIS A 32 -4.51 6.62 4.36
C HIS A 32 -3.76 5.57 5.20
N ARG A 33 -3.88 5.67 6.54
CA ARG A 33 -3.27 4.72 7.46
C ARG A 33 -3.75 3.28 7.23
N ASP A 34 -5.01 3.08 6.88
CA ASP A 34 -5.59 1.76 6.63
C ASP A 34 -5.08 1.17 5.31
N HIS A 35 -4.87 2.00 4.29
CA HIS A 35 -4.20 1.59 3.05
C HIS A 35 -2.75 1.13 3.33
N LEU A 36 -2.01 1.89 4.15
CA LEU A 36 -0.65 1.51 4.56
C LEU A 36 -0.66 0.20 5.35
N ARG A 37 -1.63 0.01 6.26
CA ARG A 37 -1.78 -1.21 7.05
C ARG A 37 -2.07 -2.41 6.16
N LEU A 38 -3.01 -2.27 5.22
CA LEU A 38 -3.33 -3.30 4.22
C LEU A 38 -2.08 -3.70 3.41
N ALA A 39 -1.36 -2.70 2.87
CA ALA A 39 -0.12 -2.94 2.13
C ALA A 39 0.92 -3.67 3.00
N TRP A 40 1.13 -3.21 4.23
CA TRP A 40 2.09 -3.81 5.17
C TRP A 40 1.75 -5.29 5.46
N ILE A 41 0.49 -5.59 5.81
CA ILE A 41 0.04 -6.97 6.09
C ILE A 41 0.30 -7.87 4.88
N GLN A 42 -0.12 -7.42 3.69
CA GLN A 42 0.00 -8.22 2.47
C GLN A 42 1.47 -8.44 2.07
N ILE A 43 2.33 -7.42 2.20
CA ILE A 43 3.76 -7.55 1.93
C ILE A 43 4.41 -8.54 2.91
N ARG A 44 4.07 -8.49 4.21
CA ARG A 44 4.59 -9.43 5.20
C ARG A 44 4.17 -10.88 4.94
N ARG A 45 2.99 -11.10 4.35
CA ARG A 45 2.49 -12.46 4.02
C ARG A 45 2.99 -13.00 2.70
N LEU A 46 3.04 -12.16 1.67
CA LEU A 46 3.17 -12.61 0.29
C LEU A 46 4.51 -12.20 -0.35
N GLY A 47 5.24 -11.28 0.28
CA GLY A 47 6.34 -10.55 -0.35
C GLY A 47 5.84 -9.45 -1.28
N LEU A 48 6.68 -8.45 -1.56
CA LEU A 48 6.28 -7.22 -2.27
C LEU A 48 5.65 -7.48 -3.64
N ALA A 49 6.23 -8.37 -4.45
CA ALA A 49 5.75 -8.64 -5.81
C ALA A 49 4.32 -9.18 -5.80
N ARG A 50 4.05 -10.23 -5.00
CA ARG A 50 2.71 -10.84 -4.90
C ARG A 50 1.71 -9.95 -4.17
N ALA A 51 2.16 -9.23 -3.15
CA ALA A 51 1.33 -8.26 -2.43
C ALA A 51 0.88 -7.13 -3.34
N SER A 52 1.74 -6.69 -4.27
CA SER A 52 1.39 -5.61 -5.20
C SER A 52 0.18 -5.97 -6.04
N GLU A 53 0.17 -7.16 -6.66
CA GLU A 53 -0.97 -7.61 -7.46
C GLU A 53 -2.21 -7.92 -6.61
N ALA A 54 -2.03 -8.48 -5.41
CA ALA A 54 -3.14 -8.77 -4.51
C ALA A 54 -3.85 -7.48 -4.02
N VAL A 55 -3.08 -6.46 -3.65
CA VAL A 55 -3.61 -5.20 -3.11
C VAL A 55 -4.23 -4.35 -4.21
N THR A 56 -3.61 -4.23 -5.38
CA THR A 56 -4.20 -3.48 -6.51
C THR A 56 -5.54 -4.08 -6.93
N ALA A 57 -5.61 -5.41 -7.06
CA ALA A 57 -6.86 -6.10 -7.36
C ALA A 57 -7.92 -5.88 -6.28
N ALA A 58 -7.54 -5.99 -5.00
CA ALA A 58 -8.49 -5.86 -3.90
C ALA A 58 -9.02 -4.42 -3.74
N ILE A 59 -8.17 -3.40 -3.86
CA ILE A 59 -8.60 -1.99 -3.79
C ILE A 59 -9.47 -1.64 -5.01
N ARG A 60 -9.12 -2.13 -6.20
CA ARG A 60 -9.94 -1.93 -7.40
C ARG A 60 -11.34 -2.53 -7.24
N GLN A 61 -11.43 -3.75 -6.71
CA GLN A 61 -12.72 -4.39 -6.40
C GLN A 61 -13.48 -3.65 -5.29
N PHE A 62 -12.79 -3.21 -4.24
CA PHE A 62 -13.36 -2.43 -3.16
C PHE A 62 -14.00 -1.13 -3.66
N ALA A 63 -13.28 -0.39 -4.52
CA ALA A 63 -13.77 0.83 -5.15
C ALA A 63 -15.00 0.57 -6.04
N ALA A 64 -14.97 -0.50 -6.84
CA ALA A 64 -16.09 -0.88 -7.71
C ALA A 64 -17.35 -1.26 -6.91
N ARG A 65 -17.21 -2.05 -5.83
CA ARG A 65 -18.34 -2.46 -4.96
C ARG A 65 -19.05 -1.28 -4.30
N HIS A 66 -18.32 -0.20 -4.03
CA HIS A 66 -18.87 1.02 -3.43
C HIS A 66 -19.30 2.07 -4.46
N GLY A 67 -19.42 1.72 -5.75
CA GLY A 67 -19.86 2.65 -6.80
C GLY A 67 -18.84 3.75 -7.12
N HIS A 68 -17.58 3.55 -6.75
CA HIS A 68 -16.50 4.52 -6.87
C HIS A 68 -15.30 3.96 -7.65
N GLY A 69 -15.55 3.10 -8.64
CA GLY A 69 -14.49 2.49 -9.46
C GLY A 69 -13.50 3.52 -10.03
N ASP A 70 -14.00 4.69 -10.43
CA ASP A 70 -13.21 5.81 -10.98
C ASP A 70 -12.27 6.48 -9.95
N ARG A 71 -12.42 6.17 -8.66
CA ARG A 71 -11.52 6.64 -7.60
C ARG A 71 -10.29 5.75 -7.43
N TYR A 72 -10.28 4.56 -8.04
CA TYR A 72 -9.08 3.73 -8.07
C TYR A 72 -7.95 4.44 -8.83
N HIS A 73 -6.72 4.30 -8.34
CA HIS A 73 -5.55 4.93 -8.92
C HIS A 73 -4.35 3.98 -8.84
N GLU A 74 -3.97 3.42 -9.99
CA GLU A 74 -2.93 2.39 -10.09
C GLU A 74 -1.56 2.90 -9.64
N THR A 75 -1.07 4.00 -10.23
CA THR A 75 0.26 4.55 -9.91
C THR A 75 0.37 4.89 -8.42
N MET A 76 -0.62 5.57 -7.85
CA MET A 76 -0.66 5.92 -6.43
C MET A 76 -0.62 4.68 -5.52
N THR A 77 -1.42 3.65 -5.84
CA THR A 77 -1.48 2.41 -5.06
C THR A 77 -0.14 1.68 -5.08
N ARG A 78 0.45 1.50 -6.28
CA ARG A 78 1.75 0.85 -6.46
C ARG A 78 2.89 1.64 -5.83
N PHE A 79 2.83 2.97 -5.84
CA PHE A 79 3.80 3.82 -5.15
C PHE A 79 3.84 3.48 -3.66
N TRP A 80 2.69 3.48 -2.98
CA TRP A 80 2.62 3.19 -1.55
C TRP A 80 3.09 1.77 -1.21
N LEU A 81 2.74 0.78 -2.05
CA LEU A 81 3.27 -0.59 -1.91
C LEU A 81 4.81 -0.62 -1.94
N ARG A 82 5.43 0.09 -2.89
CA ARG A 82 6.90 0.18 -3.00
C ARG A 82 7.52 0.84 -1.76
N VAL A 83 6.97 1.97 -1.30
CA VAL A 83 7.53 2.69 -0.14
C VAL A 83 7.35 1.91 1.17
N VAL A 84 6.20 1.27 1.37
CA VAL A 84 6.00 0.36 2.52
C VAL A 84 6.95 -0.82 2.45
N GLY A 85 7.17 -1.40 1.26
CA GLY A 85 8.15 -2.45 1.03
C GLY A 85 9.57 -2.04 1.41
N MET A 86 9.99 -0.82 1.05
CA MET A 86 11.29 -0.25 1.46
C MET A 86 11.40 -0.08 2.98
N GLY A 87 10.33 0.36 3.64
CA GLY A 87 10.28 0.45 5.11
C GLY A 87 10.41 -0.92 5.77
N ILE A 88 9.69 -1.93 5.27
CA ILE A 88 9.80 -3.32 5.76
C ILE A 88 11.22 -3.86 5.55
N ALA A 89 11.85 -3.59 4.40
CA ALA A 89 13.21 -4.05 4.13
C ALA A 89 14.25 -3.43 5.09
N ARG A 90 14.09 -2.14 5.42
CA ARG A 90 14.95 -1.43 6.40
C ARG A 90 14.67 -1.85 7.83
N HIS A 91 13.43 -2.25 8.12
CA HIS A 91 12.95 -2.58 9.47
C HIS A 91 12.18 -3.92 9.50
N PRO A 92 12.86 -5.06 9.25
CA PRO A 92 12.18 -6.35 8.98
C PRO A 92 11.40 -6.92 10.17
N THR A 93 11.72 -6.49 11.39
CA THR A 93 11.12 -6.99 12.62
C THR A 93 10.07 -6.05 13.22
N LEU A 94 9.96 -4.81 12.74
CA LEU A 94 9.04 -3.86 13.37
C LEU A 94 7.57 -4.22 13.09
N PRO A 95 6.69 -4.13 14.10
CA PRO A 95 5.25 -4.12 13.89
C PRO A 95 4.82 -2.83 13.18
N PHE A 96 3.60 -2.81 12.61
CA PHE A 96 3.10 -1.70 11.80
C PHE A 96 3.21 -0.33 12.48
N ASP A 97 2.81 -0.22 13.75
CA ASP A 97 2.84 1.06 14.47
C ASP A 97 4.27 1.57 14.69
N ALA A 98 5.19 0.68 15.06
CA ALA A 98 6.59 1.02 15.21
C ALA A 98 7.24 1.36 13.86
N LEU A 99 6.81 0.74 12.76
CA LEU A 99 7.27 1.10 11.41
C LEU A 99 6.86 2.53 11.08
N LEU A 100 5.64 2.96 11.38
CA LEU A 100 5.21 4.34 11.14
C LEU A 100 5.96 5.37 11.99
N VAL A 101 6.42 4.99 13.18
CA VAL A 101 7.31 5.82 14.01
C VAL A 101 8.71 5.91 13.39
N ALA A 102 9.25 4.80 12.88
CA ALA A 102 10.57 4.76 12.24
C ALA A 102 10.58 5.43 10.85
N GLU A 103 9.46 5.38 10.13
CA GLU A 103 9.28 5.89 8.76
C GLU A 103 8.15 6.92 8.71
N PRO A 104 8.24 8.07 9.40
CA PRO A 104 7.13 9.02 9.55
C PRO A 104 6.65 9.60 8.21
N HIS A 105 7.50 9.60 7.18
CA HIS A 105 7.12 10.01 5.83
C HIS A 105 6.05 9.12 5.20
N LEU A 106 5.84 7.90 5.70
CA LEU A 106 4.72 7.06 5.24
C LEU A 106 3.36 7.73 5.50
N LEU A 107 3.26 8.61 6.49
CA LEU A 107 2.05 9.36 6.81
C LEU A 107 1.91 10.67 6.02
N ASP A 108 2.96 11.10 5.30
CA ASP A 108 2.94 12.29 4.45
C ASP A 108 2.24 11.98 3.12
N LYS A 109 0.96 12.35 3.01
CA LYS A 109 0.16 12.11 1.80
C LYS A 109 0.71 12.81 0.55
N ASP A 110 1.57 13.82 0.70
CA ASP A 110 2.20 14.52 -0.41
C ASP A 110 3.51 13.87 -0.87
N LEU A 111 3.98 12.80 -0.20
CA LEU A 111 5.20 12.08 -0.57
C LEU A 111 5.29 11.68 -2.06
N PRO A 112 4.22 11.19 -2.73
CA PRO A 112 4.28 10.89 -4.16
C PRO A 112 4.68 12.13 -5.00
N TYR A 113 4.28 13.34 -4.60
CA TYR A 113 4.54 14.56 -5.37
C TYR A 113 5.98 15.06 -5.28
N ARG A 114 6.85 14.36 -4.53
CA ARG A 114 8.31 14.53 -4.63
C ARG A 114 8.90 13.86 -5.88
N HIS A 115 8.13 12.96 -6.49
CA HIS A 115 8.55 12.12 -7.62
C HIS A 115 7.72 12.42 -8.88
N TRP A 116 6.41 12.63 -8.75
CA TRP A 116 5.53 13.01 -9.86
C TRP A 116 5.07 14.46 -9.75
N SER A 117 5.00 15.15 -10.89
CA SER A 117 4.22 16.38 -10.98
C SER A 117 2.73 16.09 -10.74
N ARG A 118 1.99 17.11 -10.30
CA ARG A 118 0.53 16.97 -10.10
C ARG A 118 -0.19 16.66 -11.42
N GLU A 119 0.30 17.21 -12.53
CA GLU A 119 -0.22 16.93 -13.87
C GLU A 119 -0.05 15.46 -14.24
N ARG A 120 1.17 14.93 -14.12
CA ARG A 120 1.45 13.54 -14.48
C ARG A 120 0.75 12.54 -13.56
N MET A 121 0.72 12.79 -12.25
CA MET A 121 -0.01 11.94 -11.31
C MET A 121 -1.52 12.02 -11.54
N GLY A 122 -2.05 13.17 -11.98
CA GLY A 122 -3.47 13.38 -12.23
C GLY A 122 -3.99 12.81 -13.55
N SER A 123 -3.13 12.25 -14.40
CA SER A 123 -3.51 11.76 -15.72
C SER A 123 -4.33 10.47 -15.67
N ASP A 124 -5.13 10.22 -16.71
CA ASP A 124 -5.89 8.97 -16.85
C ASP A 124 -4.97 7.75 -16.94
N ASP A 125 -3.82 7.90 -17.60
CA ASP A 125 -2.79 6.85 -17.70
C ASP A 125 -2.28 6.47 -16.29
N ALA A 126 -1.95 7.44 -15.44
CA ALA A 126 -1.49 7.18 -14.07
C ALA A 126 -2.56 6.50 -13.20
N ARG A 127 -3.84 6.73 -13.49
CA ARG A 127 -4.96 6.07 -12.80
C ARG A 127 -5.16 4.64 -13.27
N ARG A 128 -4.92 4.34 -14.55
CA ARG A 128 -5.15 3.03 -15.18
C ARG A 128 -3.96 2.08 -15.06
N GLU A 129 -2.75 2.61 -15.19
CA GLU A 129 -1.50 1.85 -15.19
C GLU A 129 -0.37 2.57 -14.42
N TRP A 130 0.78 1.90 -14.29
CA TRP A 130 1.96 2.51 -13.71
C TRP A 130 2.62 3.45 -14.71
N VAL A 131 2.79 4.71 -14.34
CA VAL A 131 3.61 5.66 -15.09
C VAL A 131 4.85 6.04 -14.29
N GLU A 132 6.03 6.03 -14.92
CA GLU A 132 7.28 6.43 -14.27
C GLU A 132 7.23 7.89 -13.79
N PRO A 133 7.93 8.28 -12.72
CA PRO A 133 7.98 9.66 -12.23
C PRO A 133 8.72 10.60 -13.18
N ASP A 134 8.26 11.86 -13.27
CA ASP A 134 8.82 12.91 -14.12
C ASP A 134 9.68 13.96 -13.38
N LEU A 135 9.59 14.05 -12.06
CA LEU A 135 10.41 14.99 -11.27
C LEU A 135 11.67 14.32 -10.72
N ARG A 136 11.52 13.12 -10.15
CA ARG A 136 12.61 12.38 -9.53
C ARG A 136 12.33 10.89 -9.53
N LEU A 137 13.28 10.09 -10.03
CA LEU A 137 13.19 8.64 -9.96
C LEU A 137 13.03 8.14 -8.53
N MET A 138 12.23 7.10 -8.35
CA MET A 138 12.14 6.42 -7.06
C MET A 138 13.46 5.71 -6.73
N PRO A 139 13.81 5.56 -5.44
CA PRO A 139 14.91 4.69 -5.05
C PRO A 139 14.62 3.27 -5.53
N THR A 140 15.59 2.65 -6.20
CA THR A 140 15.52 1.22 -6.52
C THR A 140 15.89 0.42 -5.28
N THR A 141 15.05 -0.53 -4.89
CA THR A 141 15.50 -1.61 -3.99
C THR A 141 16.42 -2.50 -4.80
N ALA A 142 17.72 -2.37 -4.61
CA ALA A 142 18.68 -3.36 -5.10
C ALA A 142 18.25 -4.75 -4.57
N SER A 143 18.17 -5.73 -5.49
CA SER A 143 17.80 -7.11 -5.19
C SER A 143 18.81 -7.80 -4.28
#